data_AF-A0A1V3S9P6-F1
#
_entry.id   AF-A0A1V3S9P6-F1
#
_cell.length_a   1.000
_cell.length_b   1.000
_cell.length_c   1.000
_cell.angle_alpha   90.00
_cell.angle_beta   90.00
_cell.angle_gamma   90.00
#
_symmetry.space_group_name_H-M   'P 1'
#
loop_
_entity.id
_entity.type
_entity.pdbx_description
1 polymer ?
#
loop_
_entity_poly.entity_id
_entity_poly.type
_entity_poly.pdbx_seq_one_letter_code
_entity_poly.pdbx_strand_id
1 'polypeptide(L)'
;MTEQNTKEFYSAEQAFQHAADWCKRHPAWRRICDIPDHSVLMKTYDEIPKRERAYWDENGGEECWREFGTAGSKVPTGFISGKGEFFDNVLKVPLHHNLMMVFRVGKSWNP
;
A
#
# COMPACT_ATOMS: atom_id res chain seq x y z
N MET A 1 25.93 -23.37 9.58
CA MET A 1 24.48 -23.57 9.42
C MET A 1 24.14 -23.19 7.99
N THR A 2 23.78 -24.17 7.18
CA THR A 2 23.37 -23.98 5.79
C THR A 2 21.93 -23.48 5.78
N GLU A 3 21.72 -22.17 5.71
CA GLU A 3 20.43 -21.64 5.26
C GLU A 3 20.28 -21.97 3.78
N GLN A 4 19.60 -23.09 3.52
CA GLN A 4 18.95 -23.29 2.23
C GLN A 4 17.91 -22.18 2.11
N ASN A 5 18.32 -21.06 1.53
CA ASN A 5 17.44 -20.00 1.11
C ASN A 5 16.72 -20.51 -0.15
N THR A 6 15.82 -21.48 0.03
CA THR A 6 14.87 -21.87 -1.01
C THR A 6 14.09 -20.62 -1.34
N LYS A 7 14.42 -20.00 -2.47
CA LYS A 7 13.71 -18.83 -2.98
C LYS A 7 12.25 -19.24 -3.13
N GLU A 8 11.41 -18.81 -2.18
CA GLU A 8 9.98 -19.01 -2.25
C GLU A 8 9.43 -18.04 -3.31
N PHE A 9 8.73 -18.59 -4.30
CA PHE A 9 8.09 -17.81 -5.35
C PHE A 9 6.58 -18.02 -5.26
N TYR A 10 5.85 -16.92 -5.39
CA TYR A 10 4.40 -16.92 -5.40
C TYR A 10 3.90 -16.11 -6.58
N SER A 11 2.86 -16.55 -7.25
CA SER A 11 2.24 -15.81 -8.34
C SER A 11 1.47 -14.59 -7.83
N ALA A 12 1.17 -13.65 -8.74
CA ALA A 12 0.28 -12.53 -8.43
C ALA A 12 -1.12 -13.00 -8.02
N GLU A 13 -1.62 -14.08 -8.63
CA GLU A 13 -2.90 -14.71 -8.30
C GLU A 13 -2.93 -15.22 -6.85
N GLN A 14 -1.84 -15.84 -6.40
CA GLN A 14 -1.71 -16.28 -5.01
C GLN A 14 -1.72 -15.08 -4.04
N ALA A 15 -0.97 -14.01 -4.34
CA ALA A 15 -0.99 -12.79 -3.53
C ALA A 15 -2.39 -12.15 -3.49
N PHE A 16 -3.10 -12.11 -4.62
CA PHE A 16 -4.47 -11.61 -4.72
C PHE A 16 -5.44 -12.42 -3.84
N GLN A 17 -5.43 -13.74 -3.97
CA GLN A 17 -6.32 -14.63 -3.24
C GLN A 17 -6.02 -14.61 -1.74
N HIS A 18 -4.73 -14.72 -1.35
CA HIS A 18 -4.34 -14.67 0.05
C HIS A 18 -4.66 -13.33 0.70
N ALA A 19 -4.52 -12.22 -0.03
CA ALA A 19 -4.96 -10.92 0.46
C ALA A 19 -6.49 -10.88 0.67
N ALA A 20 -7.28 -11.52 -0.20
CA ALA A 20 -8.73 -11.60 -0.03
C ALA A 20 -9.08 -12.34 1.26
N ASP A 21 -8.46 -13.50 1.46
CA ASP A 21 -8.68 -14.35 2.63
C ASP A 21 -8.14 -13.74 3.92
N TRP A 22 -7.07 -12.94 3.84
CA TRP A 22 -6.59 -12.13 4.95
C TRP A 22 -7.60 -11.02 5.30
N CYS A 23 -8.11 -10.26 4.32
CA CYS A 23 -9.09 -9.19 4.53
C CYS A 23 -10.43 -9.70 5.10
N LYS A 24 -10.88 -10.91 4.72
CA LYS A 24 -12.06 -11.56 5.35
C LYS A 24 -11.91 -11.70 6.87
N ARG A 25 -10.69 -11.99 7.34
CA ARG A 25 -10.36 -12.11 8.77
C ARG A 25 -10.07 -10.75 9.43
N HIS A 26 -9.80 -9.71 8.63
CA HIS A 26 -9.46 -8.37 9.09
C HIS A 26 -10.41 -7.33 8.46
N PRO A 27 -11.69 -7.29 8.90
CA PRO A 27 -12.76 -6.60 8.17
C PRO A 27 -12.61 -5.08 8.07
N ALA A 28 -11.70 -4.47 8.82
CA ALA A 28 -11.36 -3.05 8.70
C ALA A 28 -10.39 -2.74 7.55
N TRP A 29 -9.87 -3.78 6.88
CA TRP A 29 -8.90 -3.66 5.80
C TRP A 29 -9.53 -4.08 4.47
N ARG A 30 -9.09 -3.44 3.39
CA ARG A 30 -9.48 -3.73 2.01
C ARG A 30 -8.25 -3.77 1.13
N ARG A 31 -8.26 -4.64 0.12
CA ARG A 31 -7.21 -4.66 -0.91
C ARG A 31 -7.38 -3.45 -1.80
N ILE A 32 -6.29 -2.99 -2.41
CA ILE A 32 -6.34 -1.89 -3.38
C ILE A 32 -7.36 -2.15 -4.51
N CYS A 33 -7.49 -3.40 -4.96
CA CYS A 33 -8.45 -3.79 -6.00
C CYS A 33 -9.93 -3.74 -5.56
N ASP A 34 -10.21 -3.73 -4.25
CA ASP A 34 -11.58 -3.67 -3.71
C ASP A 34 -12.00 -2.21 -3.41
N ILE A 35 -11.16 -1.24 -3.74
CA ILE A 35 -11.38 0.20 -3.49
C ILE A 35 -11.61 0.87 -4.86
N PRO A 36 -12.85 1.34 -5.16
CA PRO A 36 -13.18 1.89 -6.48
C PRO A 36 -12.31 3.06 -6.90
N ASP A 37 -12.03 3.96 -5.97
CA ASP A 37 -11.08 5.05 -6.15
C ASP A 37 -10.18 5.13 -4.91
N HIS A 38 -8.94 4.67 -5.04
CA HIS A 38 -7.97 4.71 -3.95
C HIS A 38 -7.35 6.11 -3.78
N SER A 39 -7.50 7.02 -4.74
CA SER A 39 -6.92 8.36 -4.68
C SER A 39 -7.47 9.16 -3.50
N VAL A 40 -8.73 8.89 -3.09
CA VAL A 40 -9.36 9.50 -1.90
C VAL A 40 -8.63 9.14 -0.59
N LEU A 41 -7.88 8.02 -0.59
CA LEU A 41 -7.06 7.55 0.54
C LEU A 41 -5.63 8.08 0.50
N MET A 42 -5.28 8.85 -0.52
CA MET A 42 -3.96 9.46 -0.70
C MET A 42 -4.04 10.93 -0.32
N LYS A 43 -3.02 11.45 0.36
CA LYS A 43 -2.92 12.86 0.72
C LYS A 43 -2.95 13.72 -0.54
N THR A 44 -3.67 14.83 -0.49
CA THR A 44 -3.59 15.89 -1.49
C THR A 44 -2.38 16.78 -1.23
N TYR A 45 -2.07 17.66 -2.16
CA TYR A 45 -1.04 18.69 -2.00
C TYR A 45 -1.28 19.50 -0.73
N ASP A 46 -2.55 19.81 -0.44
CA ASP A 46 -2.96 20.54 0.75
C ASP A 46 -2.85 19.78 2.07
N GLU A 47 -2.60 18.48 2.02
CA GLU A 47 -2.43 17.61 3.19
C GLU A 47 -0.96 17.21 3.43
N ILE A 48 -0.03 17.53 2.52
CA ILE A 48 1.40 17.27 2.76
C ILE A 48 1.98 18.28 3.77
N PRO A 49 3.00 17.89 4.56
CA PRO A 49 3.62 18.76 5.55
C PRO A 49 4.12 20.07 4.94
N LYS A 50 3.95 21.20 5.66
CA LYS A 50 4.38 22.53 5.19
C LYS A 50 5.83 22.57 4.68
N ARG A 51 6.73 21.85 5.35
CA ARG A 51 8.15 21.79 4.95
C ARG A 51 8.33 21.09 3.59
N GLU A 52 7.58 20.02 3.34
CA GLU A 52 7.59 19.34 2.05
C GLU A 52 6.95 20.22 0.98
N ARG A 53 5.81 20.84 1.29
CA ARG A 53 5.11 21.74 0.36
C ARG A 53 5.95 22.94 -0.06
N ALA A 54 6.71 23.54 0.86
CA ALA A 54 7.54 24.70 0.56
C ALA A 54 8.54 24.43 -0.59
N TYR A 55 9.10 23.22 -0.66
CA TYR A 55 9.96 22.83 -1.79
C TYR A 55 9.17 22.86 -3.10
N TRP A 56 7.98 22.27 -3.13
CA TRP A 56 7.16 22.23 -4.33
C TRP A 56 6.64 23.61 -4.72
N ASP A 57 6.23 24.44 -3.76
CA ASP A 57 5.78 25.83 -4.00
C ASP A 57 6.84 26.64 -4.77
N GLU A 58 8.12 26.39 -4.51
CA GLU A 58 9.25 27.03 -5.21
C GLU A 58 9.62 26.33 -6.54
N ASN A 59 9.20 25.09 -6.75
CA ASN A 59 9.63 24.22 -7.85
C ASN A 59 8.45 23.71 -8.70
N GLY A 60 7.50 24.60 -9.03
CA GLY A 60 6.39 24.33 -9.94
C GLY A 60 5.06 23.94 -9.29
N GLY A 61 4.99 24.02 -7.97
CA GLY A 61 3.77 23.90 -7.17
C GLY A 61 3.11 22.52 -7.22
N GLU A 62 1.79 22.53 -7.10
CA GLU A 62 0.97 21.32 -7.07
C GLU A 62 1.12 20.46 -8.33
N GLU A 63 1.25 21.06 -9.51
CA GLU A 63 1.38 20.30 -10.76
C GLU A 63 2.65 19.47 -10.80
N CYS A 64 3.80 20.06 -10.43
CA CYS A 64 5.06 19.32 -10.34
C CYS A 64 5.04 18.27 -9.22
N TRP A 65 4.38 18.54 -8.09
CA TRP A 65 4.20 17.54 -7.05
C TRP A 65 3.31 16.37 -7.48
N ARG A 66 2.24 16.62 -8.25
CA ARG A 66 1.39 15.53 -8.76
C ARG A 66 2.13 14.61 -9.73
N GLU A 67 3.04 15.16 -10.53
CA GLU A 67 3.81 14.40 -11.51
C GLU A 67 5.01 13.67 -10.88
N PHE A 68 5.77 14.34 -10.02
CA PHE A 68 7.07 13.84 -9.52
C PHE A 68 7.11 13.58 -8.02
N GLY A 69 6.12 14.07 -7.28
CA GLY A 69 6.01 13.89 -5.86
C GLY A 69 5.50 12.51 -5.48
N THR A 70 5.46 12.24 -4.18
CA THR A 70 4.88 11.02 -3.63
C THR A 70 3.73 11.37 -2.71
N ALA A 71 2.51 11.04 -3.12
CA ALA A 71 1.36 11.15 -2.23
C ALA A 71 1.45 10.07 -1.14
N GLY A 72 1.64 10.48 0.11
CA GLY A 72 1.51 9.55 1.25
C GLY A 72 0.05 9.12 1.45
N SER A 73 -0.20 7.96 2.06
CA SER A 73 -1.58 7.57 2.39
C SER A 73 -2.10 8.34 3.62
N LYS A 74 -3.41 8.61 3.65
CA LYS A 74 -4.15 9.18 4.79
C LYS A 74 -4.45 8.13 5.86
N VAL A 75 -4.48 6.85 5.48
CA VAL A 75 -4.83 5.74 6.36
C VAL A 75 -3.64 4.79 6.51
N PRO A 76 -3.61 3.94 7.56
CA PRO A 76 -2.62 2.87 7.64
C PRO A 76 -2.70 1.97 6.41
N THR A 77 -1.53 1.69 5.83
CA THR A 77 -1.35 0.79 4.70
C THR A 77 -0.48 -0.39 5.09
N GLY A 78 -0.57 -1.46 4.31
CA GLY A 78 0.31 -2.61 4.45
C GLY A 78 0.28 -3.46 3.20
N PHE A 79 0.96 -4.59 3.27
CA PHE A 79 1.20 -5.48 2.14
C PHE A 79 0.97 -6.92 2.58
N ILE A 80 0.15 -7.65 1.82
CA ILE A 80 0.01 -9.09 1.98
C ILE A 80 0.93 -9.75 0.96
N SER A 81 1.90 -10.53 1.44
CA SER A 81 2.81 -11.26 0.55
C SER A 81 2.09 -12.42 -0.14
N GLY A 82 2.71 -12.99 -1.17
CA GLY A 82 2.23 -14.18 -1.85
C GLY A 82 2.08 -15.41 -0.94
N LYS A 83 2.68 -15.41 0.25
CA LYS A 83 2.51 -16.42 1.30
C LYS A 83 1.28 -16.17 2.19
N GLY A 84 0.66 -15.00 2.11
CA GLY A 84 -0.48 -14.58 2.93
C GLY A 84 -0.11 -13.90 4.24
N GLU A 85 1.14 -13.48 4.40
CA GLU A 85 1.65 -12.77 5.58
C GLU A 85 1.51 -11.25 5.40
N PHE A 86 1.17 -10.56 6.49
CA PHE A 86 1.05 -9.11 6.51
C PHE A 86 2.37 -8.43 6.87
N PHE A 87 2.70 -7.38 6.13
CA PHE A 87 3.83 -6.50 6.37
C PHE A 87 3.36 -5.05 6.39
N ASP A 88 3.82 -4.28 7.37
CA ASP A 88 3.55 -2.84 7.52
C ASP A 88 4.44 -1.97 6.59
N ASN A 89 5.46 -2.55 5.97
CA ASN A 89 6.39 -1.87 5.08
C ASN A 89 6.80 -2.80 3.93
N VAL A 90 6.81 -2.27 2.70
CA VAL A 90 7.16 -3.03 1.50
C VAL A 90 8.58 -3.62 1.57
N LEU A 91 9.52 -2.93 2.21
CA LEU A 91 10.91 -3.37 2.37
C LEU A 91 11.06 -4.57 3.31
N LYS A 92 10.01 -4.91 4.07
CA LYS A 92 9.99 -6.12 4.92
C LYS A 92 9.42 -7.33 4.19
N VAL A 93 8.81 -7.15 3.02
CA VAL A 93 8.30 -8.27 2.22
C VAL A 93 9.48 -9.05 1.65
N PRO A 94 9.51 -10.40 1.77
CA PRO A 94 10.60 -11.21 1.24
C PRO A 94 10.81 -10.97 -0.25
N LEU A 95 12.09 -10.95 -0.66
CA LEU A 95 12.45 -10.82 -2.07
C LEU A 95 11.78 -11.92 -2.89
N HIS A 96 11.34 -11.56 -4.11
CA HIS A 96 10.65 -12.44 -5.07
C HIS A 96 9.23 -12.87 -4.71
N HIS A 97 8.68 -12.42 -3.58
CA HIS A 97 7.25 -12.56 -3.35
C HIS A 97 6.50 -11.50 -4.17
N ASN A 98 5.49 -11.93 -4.92
CA ASN A 98 4.42 -11.01 -5.30
C ASN A 98 3.68 -10.54 -4.04
N LEU A 99 3.05 -9.38 -4.10
CA LEU A 99 2.40 -8.76 -2.95
C LEU A 99 1.15 -7.98 -3.36
N MET A 100 0.26 -7.76 -2.42
CA MET A 100 -0.96 -6.99 -2.60
C MET A 100 -1.06 -5.91 -1.53
N MET A 101 -1.25 -4.66 -1.94
CA MET A 101 -1.43 -3.55 -1.01
C MET A 101 -2.83 -3.59 -0.38
N VAL A 102 -2.89 -3.30 0.92
CA VAL A 102 -4.13 -3.20 1.69
C VAL A 102 -4.19 -1.87 2.45
N PHE A 103 -5.40 -1.33 2.59
CA PHE A 103 -5.68 -0.07 3.27
C PHE A 103 -6.65 -0.31 4.43
N ARG A 104 -6.40 0.33 5.58
CA ARG A 104 -7.30 0.26 6.75
C ARG A 104 -8.38 1.34 6.66
N VAL A 105 -9.47 1.02 5.96
CA VAL A 105 -10.60 1.93 5.71
C VAL A 105 -11.70 1.88 6.78
N GLY A 106 -11.64 0.92 7.71
CA GLY A 106 -12.63 0.75 8.78
C GLY A 106 -13.67 -0.32 8.47
N LYS A 107 -14.36 -0.82 9.51
CA LYS A 107 -15.30 -1.96 9.36
C LYS A 107 -16.59 -1.57 8.63
N SER A 108 -17.05 -0.34 8.81
CA SER A 108 -18.26 0.20 8.22
C SER A 108 -18.02 0.90 6.88
N TRP A 109 -16.84 0.70 6.28
CA TRP A 109 -16.54 1.31 4.99
C TRP A 109 -17.45 0.71 3.92
N ASN A 110 -18.29 1.58 3.36
CA ASN A 110 -19.13 1.32 2.21
C ASN A 110 -18.68 2.31 1.13
N PRO A 111 -18.16 1.84 -0.01
CA PRO A 111 -17.68 2.70 -1.08
C PRO A 111 -18.77 3.61 -1.65
#